data_AF-A0A949BEG3-F1
#
_entry.id   AF-A0A949BEG3-F1
#
_cell.length_a   1.000
_cell.length_b   1.000
_cell.length_c   1.000
_cell.angle_alpha   90.00
_cell.angle_beta   90.00
_cell.angle_gamma   90.00
#
_symmetry.space_group_name_H-M   'P 1'
#
loop_
_entity.id
_entity.type
_entity.pdbx_description
1 polymer ?
#
loop_
_entity_poly.entity_id
_entity_poly.type
_entity_poly.pdbx_seq_one_letter_code
_entity_poly.pdbx_strand_id
1 'polypeptide(L)'
;MNLEEIMEILIPYLELLKGFQFTYDNPLFWAGLVLTFLTLAWFWGGKKSFSFCLLTGLILLGATKLEIIITEMVVKGGERFDPFIIRTGSLFVIAIILVYYLFLKDS
;
A
#
# COMPACT_ATOMS: atom_id res chain seq x y z
N MET A 1 19.36 -0.87 -22.08
CA MET A 1 18.25 -0.29 -21.31
C MET A 1 18.87 0.47 -20.17
N ASN A 2 19.00 1.79 -20.32
CA ASN A 2 19.65 2.65 -19.33
C ASN A 2 18.69 2.91 -18.18
N LEU A 3 19.23 3.10 -16.97
CA LEU A 3 18.46 3.39 -15.76
C LEU A 3 17.57 4.64 -15.92
N GLU A 4 18.03 5.59 -16.73
CA GLU A 4 17.30 6.83 -17.07
C GLU A 4 16.04 6.58 -17.92
N GLU A 5 16.09 5.67 -18.90
CA GLU A 5 14.91 5.31 -19.72
C GLU A 5 13.85 4.60 -18.88
N ILE A 6 14.28 3.77 -17.93
CA ILE A 6 13.38 3.12 -16.98
C ILE A 6 12.71 4.16 -16.09
N MET A 7 13.48 5.13 -15.59
CA MET A 7 12.94 6.20 -14.75
C MET A 7 11.94 7.09 -15.50
N GLU A 8 12.24 7.49 -16.75
CA GLU A 8 11.29 8.29 -17.55
C GLU A 8 9.96 7.58 -17.79
N ILE A 9 10.00 6.26 -18.02
CA ILE A 9 8.77 5.47 -18.16
C ILE A 9 8.06 5.35 -16.81
N LEU A 10 8.78 5.21 -15.70
CA LEU A 10 8.20 4.93 -14.38
C LEU A 10 7.62 6.18 -13.69
N ILE A 11 8.19 7.37 -13.92
CA ILE A 11 7.77 8.65 -13.34
C ILE A 11 6.26 8.92 -13.50
N PRO A 12 5.64 8.84 -14.69
CA PRO A 12 4.21 9.11 -14.84
C PRO A 12 3.35 8.10 -14.07
N TYR A 13 3.77 6.84 -13.97
CA TYR A 13 3.06 5.84 -13.16
C TYR A 13 3.24 6.08 -11.66
N LEU A 14 4.41 6.58 -11.24
CA LEU A 14 4.68 6.99 -9.87
C LEU A 14 3.83 8.21 -9.45
N GLU A 15 3.63 9.18 -10.34
CA GLU A 15 2.71 10.30 -10.10
C GLU A 15 1.24 9.84 -10.04
N LEU A 16 0.86 8.89 -10.87
CA LEU A 16 -0.47 8.29 -10.85
C LEU A 16 -0.71 7.51 -9.53
N LEU A 17 0.32 6.83 -9.02
CA LEU A 17 0.34 6.22 -7.70
C LEU A 17 0.32 7.26 -6.56
N LYS A 18 0.94 8.44 -6.74
CA LYS A 18 0.81 9.57 -5.79
C LYS A 18 -0.62 10.10 -5.73
N GLY A 19 -1.38 10.06 -6.82
CA GLY A 19 -2.80 10.42 -6.83
C GLY A 19 -3.73 9.37 -6.19
N PHE A 20 -3.28 8.12 -6.07
CA PHE A 20 -4.13 7.02 -5.64
C PHE A 20 -4.30 6.97 -4.12
N GLN A 21 -5.44 7.45 -3.64
CA GLN A 21 -5.81 7.34 -2.24
C GLN A 21 -6.46 5.98 -1.96
N PHE A 22 -5.94 5.25 -0.98
CA PHE A 22 -6.57 4.03 -0.49
C PHE A 22 -7.67 4.41 0.51
N THR A 23 -8.77 4.91 -0.04
CA THR A 23 -9.95 5.34 0.72
C THR A 23 -10.94 4.20 0.83
N TYR A 24 -11.68 4.14 1.93
CA TYR A 24 -12.76 3.15 2.12
C TYR A 24 -13.80 3.22 0.98
N ASP A 25 -14.10 4.43 0.49
CA ASP A 25 -15.06 4.67 -0.58
C ASP A 25 -14.52 4.36 -1.98
N ASN A 26 -13.25 3.97 -2.11
CA ASN A 26 -12.64 3.68 -3.40
C ASN A 26 -12.94 2.22 -3.81
N PRO A 27 -13.80 1.96 -4.81
CA PRO A 27 -14.13 0.59 -5.23
C PRO A 27 -12.92 -0.15 -5.81
N LEU A 28 -11.95 0.57 -6.40
CA LEU A 28 -10.72 -0.03 -6.92
C LEU A 28 -9.83 -0.59 -5.81
N PHE A 29 -9.86 0.01 -4.62
CA PHE A 29 -9.14 -0.52 -3.46
C PHE A 29 -9.66 -1.91 -3.08
N TRP A 30 -10.98 -2.04 -2.94
CA TRP A 30 -11.61 -3.33 -2.63
C TRP A 30 -11.39 -4.35 -3.75
N ALA A 31 -11.50 -3.94 -5.02
CA ALA A 31 -11.23 -4.81 -6.15
C ALA A 31 -9.78 -5.34 -6.13
N GLY A 32 -8.80 -4.46 -5.88
CA GLY A 32 -7.40 -4.86 -5.73
C GLY A 32 -7.18 -5.82 -4.56
N LEU A 33 -7.86 -5.58 -3.44
CA LEU A 33 -7.77 -6.42 -2.24
C LEU A 33 -8.38 -7.81 -2.47
N VAL A 34 -9.52 -7.90 -3.18
CA VAL A 34 -10.15 -9.16 -3.58
C VAL A 34 -9.27 -9.93 -4.58
N LEU A 35 -8.69 -9.25 -5.59
CA LEU A 35 -7.77 -9.89 -6.53
C LEU A 35 -6.53 -10.45 -5.82
N THR A 36 -5.99 -9.69 -4.87
CA THR A 36 -4.86 -10.12 -4.03
C THR A 36 -5.27 -11.32 -3.17
N PHE A 37 -6.47 -11.30 -2.58
CA PHE A 37 -7.00 -12.42 -1.83
C PHE A 37 -7.15 -13.68 -2.69
N LEU A 38 -7.71 -13.58 -3.89
CA LEU A 38 -7.92 -14.73 -4.78
C LEU A 38 -6.60 -15.35 -5.22
N THR A 39 -5.63 -14.52 -5.58
CA THR A 39 -4.28 -15.01 -5.94
C THR A 39 -3.62 -15.69 -4.75
N LEU A 40 -3.58 -15.06 -3.57
CA LEU A 40 -3.01 -15.67 -2.38
C LEU A 40 -3.79 -16.90 -1.90
N ALA A 41 -5.12 -16.94 -2.05
CA ALA A 41 -5.95 -18.07 -1.61
C ALA A 41 -5.61 -19.35 -2.39
N TRP A 42 -5.22 -19.20 -3.66
CA TRP A 42 -4.70 -20.31 -4.46
C TRP A 42 -3.39 -20.85 -3.86
N PHE A 43 -2.45 -19.98 -3.48
CA PHE A 43 -1.12 -20.40 -3.02
C PHE A 43 -1.07 -20.84 -1.55
N TRP A 44 -1.73 -20.12 -0.63
CA TRP A 44 -1.57 -20.30 0.83
C TRP A 44 -2.81 -20.83 1.55
N GLY A 45 -3.92 -21.00 0.83
CA GLY A 45 -5.21 -21.40 1.39
C GLY A 45 -5.99 -20.24 2.04
N GLY A 46 -7.32 -20.32 1.98
CA GLY A 46 -8.21 -19.18 2.26
C GLY A 46 -8.04 -18.54 3.65
N LYS A 47 -7.75 -19.30 4.71
CA LYS A 47 -7.59 -18.74 6.07
C LYS A 47 -6.36 -17.82 6.20
N LYS A 48 -5.20 -18.24 5.66
CA LYS A 48 -3.97 -17.44 5.72
C LYS A 48 -4.11 -16.19 4.87
N SER A 49 -4.63 -16.35 3.66
CA SER A 49 -4.80 -15.26 2.68
C SER A 49 -5.80 -14.22 3.16
N PHE A 50 -6.88 -14.64 3.84
CA PHE A 50 -7.85 -13.72 4.43
C PHE A 50 -7.22 -12.85 5.51
N SER A 51 -6.49 -13.47 6.45
CA SER A 51 -5.84 -12.72 7.54
C SER A 51 -4.76 -11.76 7.03
N PHE A 52 -4.00 -12.17 6.01
CA PHE A 52 -3.02 -11.31 5.35
C PHE A 52 -3.68 -10.12 4.63
N CYS A 53 -4.73 -10.38 3.85
CA CYS A 53 -5.44 -9.33 3.11
C CYS A 53 -6.13 -8.33 4.05
N LEU A 54 -6.68 -8.81 5.17
CA LEU A 54 -7.31 -7.96 6.18
C LEU A 54 -6.27 -7.03 6.85
N LEU A 55 -5.12 -7.57 7.25
CA LEU A 55 -4.02 -6.76 7.80
C LEU A 55 -3.50 -5.73 6.79
N THR A 56 -3.27 -6.17 5.55
CA THR A 56 -2.78 -5.30 4.47
C THR A 56 -3.76 -4.16 4.19
N GLY A 57 -5.06 -4.47 4.13
CA GLY A 57 -6.11 -3.47 3.97
C GLY A 57 -6.16 -2.46 5.12
N LEU A 58 -6.07 -2.93 6.37
CA LEU A 58 -6.03 -2.05 7.55
C LEU A 58 -4.83 -1.12 7.53
N ILE A 59 -3.65 -1.61 7.14
CA ILE A 59 -2.43 -0.79 7.06
C ILE A 59 -2.56 0.26 5.97
N LEU A 60 -3.06 -0.10 4.78
CA LEU A 60 -3.27 0.84 3.67
C LEU A 60 -4.30 1.93 4.00
N LEU A 61 -5.43 1.55 4.59
CA LEU A 61 -6.46 2.48 5.04
C LEU A 61 -5.93 3.39 6.17
N GLY A 62 -5.24 2.80 7.14
CA GLY A 62 -4.63 3.53 8.26
C GLY A 62 -3.57 4.52 7.79
N ALA A 63 -2.71 4.12 6.86
CA ALA A 63 -1.71 4.97 6.24
C ALA A 63 -2.34 6.15 5.50
N THR A 64 -3.41 5.92 4.73
CA THR A 64 -4.13 6.99 4.03
C THR A 64 -4.81 7.95 5.01
N LYS A 65 -5.39 7.45 6.10
CA LYS A 65 -5.96 8.30 7.15
C LYS A 65 -4.89 9.13 7.88
N LEU A 66 -3.75 8.51 8.22
CA LEU A 66 -2.60 9.21 8.80
C LEU A 66 -2.06 10.28 7.85
N GLU A 67 -1.98 9.98 6.55
CA GLU A 67 -1.56 10.90 5.51
C GLU A 67 -2.45 12.14 5.46
N ILE A 68 -3.77 11.95 5.46
CA ILE A 68 -4.76 13.05 5.47
C ILE A 68 -4.59 13.90 6.74
N ILE A 69 -4.52 13.26 7.91
CA ILE A 69 -4.39 13.96 9.20
C ILE A 69 -3.09 14.78 9.28
N ILE A 70 -1.97 14.19 8.87
CA ILE A 70 -0.66 14.85 8.89
C ILE A 70 -0.64 15.99 7.88
N THR A 71 -1.17 15.77 6.67
CA THR A 71 -1.27 16.82 5.64
C THR A 71 -2.13 18.00 6.14
N GLU A 72 -3.27 17.74 6.78
CA GLU A 72 -4.11 18.79 7.36
C GLU A 72 -3.41 19.57 8.48
N MET A 73 -2.65 18.90 9.35
CA MET A 73 -1.88 19.55 10.42
C MET A 73 -0.73 20.39 9.85
N VAL A 74 -0.03 19.88 8.85
CA VAL A 74 1.14 20.54 8.24
C VAL A 74 0.72 21.73 7.37
N VAL A 75 -0.40 21.63 6.63
CA VAL A 75 -0.98 22.77 5.90
C VAL A 75 -1.37 23.91 6.85
N LYS A 76 -1.84 23.60 8.07
CA LYS A 76 -2.09 24.60 9.12
C LYS A 76 -0.80 25.17 9.72
N GLY A 77 0.28 24.41 9.74
CA GLY A 77 1.61 24.81 10.23
C GLY A 77 2.50 25.54 9.22
N GLY A 78 2.11 25.57 7.93
CA GLY A 78 2.85 26.24 6.86
C GLY A 78 4.05 25.46 6.31
N GLU A 79 4.28 24.23 6.76
CA GLU A 79 5.32 23.35 6.22
C GLU A 79 4.79 22.55 5.01
N ARG A 80 5.69 22.07 4.14
CA ARG A 80 5.33 21.16 3.03
C ARG A 80 5.70 19.74 3.43
N PHE A 81 4.71 18.94 3.80
CA PHE A 81 4.90 17.50 4.01
C PHE A 81 4.66 16.75 2.70
N ASP A 82 5.59 15.89 2.30
CA ASP A 82 5.39 15.00 1.15
C ASP A 82 4.64 13.73 1.61
N PRO A 83 3.38 13.53 1.18
CA PRO A 83 2.57 12.37 1.56
C PRO A 83 3.19 11.03 1.14
N PHE A 84 4.13 11.07 0.18
CA PHE A 84 4.84 9.91 -0.35
C PHE A 84 5.63 9.13 0.72
N ILE A 85 6.11 9.80 1.78
CA ILE A 85 6.90 9.18 2.85
C ILE A 85 6.05 8.16 3.62
N ILE A 86 4.80 8.51 3.97
CA ILE A 86 3.90 7.65 4.73
C ILE A 86 3.50 6.43 3.88
N ARG A 87 3.21 6.63 2.60
CA ARG A 87 2.88 5.53 1.68
C ARG A 87 4.05 4.57 1.52
N THR A 88 5.26 5.08 1.30
CA THR A 88 6.46 4.25 1.18
C THR A 88 6.70 3.44 2.46
N GLY A 89 6.54 4.07 3.64
CA GLY A 89 6.61 3.37 4.92
C GLY A 89 5.57 2.24 5.05
N SER A 90 4.32 2.49 4.63
CA SER A 90 3.27 1.48 4.67
C SER A 90 3.56 0.28 3.76
N LEU A 91 4.12 0.50 2.56
CA LEU A 91 4.54 -0.56 1.65
C LEU A 91 5.69 -1.39 2.25
N PHE A 92 6.63 -0.75 2.95
CA PHE A 92 7.71 -1.44 3.64
C PHE A 92 7.19 -2.35 4.75
N VAL A 93 6.22 -1.88 5.55
CA VAL A 93 5.55 -2.70 6.58
C VAL A 93 4.82 -3.88 5.96
N ILE A 94 4.10 -3.67 4.85
CA ILE A 94 3.41 -4.76 4.13
C ILE A 94 4.41 -5.78 3.60
N ALA A 95 5.55 -5.34 3.06
CA ALA A 95 6.61 -6.24 2.60
C ALA A 95 7.17 -7.10 3.75
N ILE A 96 7.39 -6.52 4.94
CA ILE A 96 7.81 -7.28 6.13
C ILE A 96 6.75 -8.32 6.51
N ILE A 97 5.47 -7.93 6.54
CA ILE A 97 4.38 -8.86 6.86
C ILE A 97 4.29 -9.98 5.82
N LEU A 98 4.53 -9.67 4.54
CA LEU A 98 4.54 -10.65 3.46
C LEU A 98 5.66 -11.66 3.65
N VAL A 99 6.88 -11.21 3.98
CA VAL A 99 8.01 -12.09 4.30
C VAL A 99 7.69 -12.95 5.52
N TYR A 100 7.10 -12.37 6.57
CA TYR A 100 6.67 -13.12 7.75
C TYR A 100 5.66 -14.22 7.41
N TYR A 101 4.67 -13.92 6.56
CA TYR A 101 3.69 -14.89 6.12
C TYR A 101 4.27 -15.98 5.21
N LEU A 102 5.24 -15.64 4.35
CA LEU A 102 5.91 -16.59 3.46
C LEU A 102 6.85 -17.55 4.20
N PHE A 103 7.59 -17.07 5.20
CA PHE A 103 8.71 -17.82 5.78
C PHE A 103 8.48 -18.29 7.20
N LEU A 104 7.75 -17.55 8.04
CA LEU A 104 7.62 -17.85 9.47
C LEU A 104 6.32 -18.53 9.86
N LYS A 105 5.24 -18.37 9.08
CA LYS A 105 3.92 -18.92 9.43
C LYS A 105 3.69 -20.36 8.93
N ASP A 106 4.64 -20.93 8.19
CA ASP A 106 4.62 -22.32 7.71
C ASP A 106 5.63 -23.23 8.44
N SER A 107 6.32 -22.72 9.47
CA SER A 107 7.19 -23.51 10.36
C SER A 107 6.53 -23.75 11.72
#